data_AF-A0A401Z6Z8-F1
#
_entry.id   AF-A0A401Z6Z8-F1
#
_cell.length_a   1.000
_cell.length_b   1.000
_cell.length_c   1.000
_cell.angle_alpha   90.00
_cell.angle_beta   90.00
_cell.angle_gamma   90.00
#
_symmetry.space_group_name_H-M   'P 1'
#
loop_
_entity.id
_entity.type
_entity.pdbx_description
1 polymer ?
#
loop_
_entity_poly.entity_id
_entity_poly.type
_entity_poly.pdbx_seq_one_letter_code
_entity_poly.pdbx_strand_id
1 'polypeptide(L)' 'MGTSQGIVDEFVEWLSEEQRAWFRAQPRQAQERMARQLVGGGRSASEIVEDDGGPGGPAPRLPSFE' A
#
# COMPACT_ATOMS: atom_id res chain seq x y z
N MET A 1 -3.79 20.94 2.29
CA MET A 1 -3.96 19.99 3.41
C MET A 1 -4.67 18.76 2.88
N GLY A 2 -3.94 17.82 2.29
CA GLY A 2 -4.51 16.52 1.89
C GLY A 2 -4.50 15.61 3.11
N THR A 3 -5.67 15.20 3.58
CA THR A 3 -5.77 14.25 4.69
C THR A 3 -5.14 12.92 4.28
N SER A 4 -4.51 12.20 5.21
CA SER A 4 -3.85 10.90 4.93
C SER A 4 -4.78 9.83 4.36
N GLN A 5 -6.09 10.09 4.32
CA GLN A 5 -7.08 9.25 3.65
C GLN A 5 -7.06 9.44 2.13
N GLY A 6 -6.89 10.67 1.64
CA GLY A 6 -6.88 10.96 0.20
C GLY A 6 -5.70 10.31 -0.53
N ILE A 7 -4.54 10.19 0.11
CA ILE A 7 -3.38 9.53 -0.51
C ILE A 7 -3.55 8.02 -0.62
N VAL A 8 -4.29 7.39 0.31
CA VAL A 8 -4.57 5.95 0.27
C VAL A 8 -5.63 5.65 -0.78
N ASP A 9 -6.67 6.49 -0.86
CA ASP A 9 -7.69 6.36 -1.90
C ASP A 9 -7.10 6.54 -3.30
N GLU A 10 -6.26 7.56 -3.50
CA GLU A 10 -5.52 7.78 -4.76
C GLU A 10 -4.62 6.58 -5.08
N PHE A 11 -3.90 6.03 -4.08
CA PHE A 11 -3.05 4.85 -4.26
C PHE A 11 -3.84 3.63 -4.77
N VAL A 12 -5.04 3.39 -4.23
CA VAL A 12 -5.92 2.29 -4.62
C VAL A 12 -6.36 2.41 -6.08
N GLU A 13 -6.54 3.63 -6.61
CA GLU A 13 -6.94 3.82 -8.02
C GLU A 13 -5.91 3.26 -9.00
N TRP A 14 -4.61 3.31 -8.65
CA TRP A 14 -3.51 2.80 -9.48
C TRP A 14 -3.28 1.29 -9.37
N LEU A 15 -3.94 0.61 -8.43
CA LEU A 15 -3.80 -0.84 -8.21
C LEU A 15 -4.80 -1.66 -9.04
N SER A 16 -4.42 -2.88 -9.42
CA SER A 16 -5.35 -3.88 -9.98
C SER A 16 -6.32 -4.41 -8.92
N GLU A 17 -7.43 -5.04 -9.31
CA GLU A 17 -8.43 -5.56 -8.35
C GLU A 17 -7.83 -6.50 -7.30
N GLU A 18 -6.92 -7.40 -7.70
CA GLU A 18 -6.21 -8.31 -6.80
C GLU A 18 -5.27 -7.56 -5.84
N GLN A 19 -4.51 -6.59 -6.35
CA GLN A 19 -3.64 -5.76 -5.53
C GLN A 19 -4.45 -4.90 -4.55
N ARG A 20 -5.62 -4.38 -4.96
CA ARG A 20 -6.52 -3.62 -4.10
C ARG A 20 -7.05 -4.48 -2.95
N ALA A 21 -7.49 -5.70 -3.26
CA ALA A 21 -8.00 -6.63 -2.24
C ALA A 21 -6.92 -6.96 -1.21
N TRP A 22 -5.71 -7.28 -1.67
CA TRP A 22 -4.57 -7.53 -0.80
C TRP A 22 -4.16 -6.29 0.00
N PHE A 23 -4.12 -5.12 -0.64
CA PHE A 23 -3.72 -3.86 0.00
C PHE A 23 -4.72 -3.46 1.09
N ARG A 24 -6.02 -3.61 0.83
CA ARG A 24 -7.08 -3.37 1.82
C ARG A 24 -7.08 -4.38 2.97
N ALA A 25 -6.56 -5.58 2.75
CA ALA A 25 -6.35 -6.58 3.81
C ALA A 25 -5.17 -6.23 4.72
N GLN A 26 -4.29 -5.31 4.32
CA GLN A 26 -3.18 -4.86 5.16
C GLN A 26 -3.65 -3.92 6.27
N PRO A 27 -2.92 -3.83 7.39
CA PRO A 27 -3.26 -2.86 8.43
C PRO A 27 -3.09 -1.43 7.93
N ARG A 28 -3.88 -0.50 8.48
CA ARG A 28 -3.93 0.90 8.03
C ARG A 28 -2.56 1.58 7.97
N GLN A 29 -1.65 1.26 8.90
CA GLN A 29 -0.29 1.78 8.90
C GLN A 29 0.53 1.35 7.67
N ALA A 30 0.37 0.10 7.22
CA ALA A 30 1.03 -0.41 6.02
C ALA A 30 0.47 0.29 4.77
N GLN A 31 -0.85 0.44 4.70
CA GLN A 31 -1.53 1.15 3.62
C GLN A 31 -1.04 2.60 3.51
N GLU A 32 -0.99 3.31 4.63
CA GLU A 32 -0.50 4.70 4.68
C GLU A 32 1.00 4.79 4.34
N ARG A 33 1.83 3.83 4.77
CA ARG A 33 3.25 3.77 4.42
C ARG A 33 3.45 3.59 2.92
N MET A 34 2.78 2.61 2.32
CA MET A 34 2.84 2.35 0.88
C MET A 34 2.32 3.53 0.06
N ALA A 35 1.18 4.11 0.43
CA ALA A 35 0.63 5.30 -0.22
C ALA A 35 1.58 6.51 -0.15
N ARG A 36 2.30 6.69 0.96
CA ARG A 36 3.32 7.75 1.09
C ARG A 36 4.53 7.54 0.18
N GLN A 37 4.89 6.29 -0.13
CA GLN A 37 5.98 5.99 -1.06
C GLN A 37 5.66 6.46 -2.49
N LEU A 38 4.37 6.47 -2.87
CA LEU A 38 3.92 7.01 -4.16
C LEU A 38 4.10 8.54 -4.24
N VAL A 39 3.77 9.26 -3.16
CA VAL A 39 3.71 10.75 -3.11
C VAL A 39 5.09 11.44 -3.13
N GLY A 40 6.20 10.70 -3.25
CA GLY A 40 7.54 11.31 -3.37
C GLY A 40 8.62 10.47 -4.07
N GLY A 41 8.28 9.29 -4.60
CA GLY A 41 9.28 8.27 -4.91
C GLY A 41 9.58 8.00 -6.38
N GLY A 42 8.79 8.48 -7.34
CA GLY A 42 8.96 8.14 -8.77
C GLY A 42 8.74 6.65 -9.10
N ARG A 43 8.35 5.83 -8.11
CA ARG A 43 8.02 4.40 -8.23
C ARG A 43 6.54 4.22 -8.53
N SER A 44 6.19 3.14 -9.22
CA SER A 44 4.78 2.81 -9.49
C SER A 44 4.10 2.18 -8.28
N ALA A 45 2.78 2.31 -8.17
CA ALA A 45 1.99 1.71 -7.09
C ALA A 45 2.13 0.17 -7.06
N SER A 46 2.17 -0.48 -8.23
CA SER A 46 2.41 -1.91 -8.35
C SER A 46 3.78 -2.31 -7.81
N GLU A 47 4.84 -1.58 -8.16
CA GLU A 47 6.19 -1.87 -7.70
C GLU A 47 6.30 -1.73 -6.18
N ILE A 48 5.62 -0.74 -5.59
CA ILE A 48 5.53 -0.57 -4.13
C ILE A 48 4.82 -1.77 -3.48
N VAL A 49 3.72 -2.26 -4.06
CA VAL A 49 2.98 -3.43 -3.56
C VAL A 49 3.80 -4.72 -3.68
N GLU A 50 4.52 -4.90 -4.78
CA GLU A 50 5.37 -6.07 -5.02
C GLU A 50 6.58 -6.10 -4.08
N ASP A 51 7.21 -4.95 -3.81
CA ASP A 51 8.31 -4.81 -2.84
C ASP A 51 7.87 -5.19 -1.40
N ASP A 52 6.61 -4.89 -1.07
CA ASP A 52 5.97 -5.24 0.20
C ASP A 52 5.40 -6.67 0.25
N GLY A 53 5.64 -7.48 -0.78
CA GLY A 53 5.29 -8.90 -0.86
C GLY A 53 4.12 -9.22 -1.80
N GLY A 54 3.27 -8.23 -2.10
CA GLY A 54 2.20 -8.33 -3.09
C GLY A 54 1.14 -9.42 -2.87
N PRO A 55 0.12 -9.48 -3.73
CA PRO A 55 -0.94 -10.49 -3.67
C PRO A 55 -0.46 -11.93 -3.91
N GLY A 56 0.73 -12.11 -4.50
CA GLY A 56 1.34 -13.43 -4.75
C GLY A 56 2.32 -13.91 -3.66
N GLY A 57 2.70 -13.04 -2.71
CA GLY A 57 3.57 -13.38 -1.59
C GLY A 57 2.79 -13.49 -0.27
N PRO A 58 3.46 -13.93 0.81
CA PRO A 58 2.85 -13.89 2.14
C PRO A 58 2.55 -12.44 2.49
N ALA A 59 1.30 -12.15 2.90
CA ALA A 59 0.93 -10.80 3.35
C ALA A 59 1.96 -10.28 4.36
N PRO A 60 2.44 -9.02 4.22
CA PRO A 60 3.49 -8.48 5.05
C PRO A 60 3.03 -8.49 6.50
N ARG A 61 3.64 -9.39 7.26
CA ARG A 61 3.52 -9.45 8.71
C ARG A 61 4.20 -8.19 9.24
N LEU A 62 3.39 -7.18 9.54
CA LEU A 62 3.88 -6.00 10.25
C LEU A 62 4.59 -6.48 11.53
N PRO A 63 5.70 -5.83 11.92
CA PRO A 63 6.29 -6.10 13.23
C PRO A 63 5.21 -5.84 14.29
N SER A 64 4.85 -6.87 15.04
CA SER A 64 4.13 -6.71 16.30
C SER A 64 5.05 -5.89 17.21
N PHE A 65 4.75 -4.61 17.38
CA PHE A 65 5.35 -3.86 18.47
C PHE A 65 4.67 -4.37 19.76
N GLU A 66 5.42 -5.15 20.54
CA GLU A 66 5.09 -5.57 21.92
C GLU A 66 4.84 -4.38 22.85
#